data_AF-A0A7K0TPN3-F1
#
_entry.id   AF-A0A7K0TPN3-F1
#
_cell.length_a   1.000
_cell.length_b   1.000
_cell.length_c   1.000
_cell.angle_alpha   90.00
_cell.angle_beta   90.00
_cell.angle_gamma   90.00
#
_symmetry.space_group_name_H-M   'P 1'
#
loop_
_entity.id
_entity.type
_entity.pdbx_description
1 polymer ?
#
loop_
_entity_poly.entity_id
_entity_poly.type
_entity_poly.pdbx_seq_one_letter_code
_entity_poly.pdbx_strand_id
1 'polypeptide(L)' 'SRMGEQIGEAQLIVNWEAHPEDVATLIHAHPTQNEAMGEAHLALAGKPLHSHA' A
#
# COMPACT_ATOMS: atom_id res chain seq x y z
N SER A 1 4.65 1.17 16.59
CA SER A 1 4.15 1.32 15.21
C SER A 1 3.86 2.78 14.94
N ARG A 2 3.88 3.20 13.67
CA ARG A 2 3.60 4.59 13.23
C ARG A 2 2.32 4.66 12.41
N MET A 3 1.22 4.16 12.97
CA MET A 3 -0.03 3.96 12.23
C MET A 3 -0.65 5.26 11.71
N GLY A 4 -0.43 6.40 12.38
CA GLY A 4 -0.87 7.70 11.87
C GLY A 4 -0.25 8.05 10.51
N GLU A 5 1.02 7.67 10.27
CA GLU A 5 1.70 7.91 9.00
C GLU A 5 1.10 7.01 7.89
N GLN A 6 0.75 5.76 8.20
CA GLN A 6 0.08 4.84 7.27
C GLN A 6 -1.35 5.31 6.93
N ILE A 7 -2.10 5.79 7.93
CA ILE A 7 -3.44 6.35 7.73
C ILE A 7 -3.36 7.61 6.87
N GLY A 8 -2.35 8.46 7.08
CA GLY A 8 -2.14 9.65 6.24
C GLY A 8 -1.96 9.30 4.77
N GLU A 9 -1.15 8.29 4.44
CA GLU A 9 -1.02 7.77 3.08
C GLU A 9 -2.36 7.23 2.54
N ALA A 10 -3.07 6.42 3.33
CA ALA A 10 -4.37 5.86 2.94
C ALA A 10 -5.42 6.96 2.66
N GLN A 11 -5.43 8.04 3.44
CA GLN A 11 -6.33 9.17 3.21
C GLN A 11 -6.05 9.86 1.86
N LEU A 12 -4.78 9.98 1.46
CA LEU A 12 -4.42 10.54 0.15
C LEU A 12 -4.88 9.63 -0.99
N ILE A 13 -4.72 8.31 -0.84
CA ILE A 13 -5.18 7.32 -1.82
C ILE A 13 -6.71 7.39 -1.98
N VAL A 14 -7.45 7.42 -0.87
CA VAL A 14 -8.92 7.53 -0.89
C VAL A 14 -9.37 8.86 -1.51
N ASN A 15 -8.74 9.98 -1.17
CA ASN A 15 -9.09 11.28 -1.74
C ASN A 15 -8.74 11.38 -3.24
N TRP A 16 -7.77 10.59 -3.69
CA TRP A 16 -7.46 10.42 -5.11
C TRP A 16 -8.46 9.50 -5.83
N GLU A 17 -9.36 8.82 -5.10
CA GLU A 17 -10.28 7.81 -5.65
C GLU A 17 -9.54 6.69 -6.40
N ALA A 18 -8.29 6.42 -6.01
CA ALA A 18 -7.43 5.46 -6.69
C ALA A 18 -7.93 4.03 -6.47
N HIS A 19 -7.87 3.22 -7.52
CA HIS A 19 -8.08 1.79 -7.44
C HIS A 19 -6.78 1.07 -7.02
N PRO A 20 -6.87 -0.18 -6.52
CA PRO A 20 -5.70 -0.95 -6.12
C PRO A 20 -4.58 -1.01 -7.16
N GLU A 21 -4.94 -1.18 -8.43
CA GLU A 21 -4.02 -1.21 -9.57
C GLU A 21 -3.23 0.09 -9.77
N ASP A 22 -3.77 1.26 -9.38
CA ASP A 22 -3.07 2.54 -9.49
C ASP A 22 -1.93 2.62 -8.47
N VAL A 23 -2.18 2.19 -7.23
CA VAL A 23 -1.21 2.23 -6.13
C VAL A 23 -0.21 1.09 -6.20
N ALA A 24 -0.62 -0.08 -6.67
CA ALA A 24 0.23 -1.28 -6.74
C ALA A 24 1.49 -1.10 -7.61
N THR A 25 1.50 -0.10 -8.50
CA THR A 25 2.66 0.22 -9.35
C THR A 25 3.65 1.19 -8.71
N LEU A 26 3.29 1.78 -7.57
CA LEU A 26 4.12 2.75 -6.85
C LEU A 26 5.19 2.06 -6.02
N ILE A 27 6.36 2.70 -5.91
CA ILE A 27 7.51 2.14 -5.19
C ILE A 27 7.49 2.64 -3.75
N HIS A 28 7.36 1.72 -2.81
CA HIS A 28 7.61 1.97 -1.40
C HIS A 28 9.08 1.76 -1.07
N ALA A 29 9.64 2.66 -0.26
CA ALA A 29 11.03 2.55 0.18
C ALA A 29 11.22 1.32 1.08
N HIS A 30 12.32 0.60 0.88
CA HIS A 30 12.71 -0.54 1.70
C HIS A 30 13.94 -0.19 2.57
N PRO A 31 13.95 -0.55 3.88
CA PRO A 31 12.88 -1.16 4.67
C PRO A 31 12.00 -0.14 5.40
N THR A 32 10.67 -0.15 5.19
CA THR A 32 9.72 0.76 5.86
C THR A 32 8.37 0.09 6.20
N GLN A 33 7.61 0.70 7.12
CA GLN A 33 6.23 0.26 7.40
C GLN A 33 5.29 0.47 6.20
N ASN A 34 5.54 1.48 5.35
CA ASN A 34 4.71 1.78 4.19
C ASN A 34 4.70 0.65 3.14
N GLU A 35 5.69 -0.25 3.16
CA GLU A 35 5.66 -1.47 2.34
C GLU A 35 4.38 -2.28 2.56
N ALA A 36 3.81 -2.27 3.78
CA ALA A 36 2.54 -2.95 4.06
C ALA A 36 1.35 -2.32 3.32
N MET A 37 1.34 -1.00 3.09
CA MET A 37 0.32 -0.34 2.27
C MET A 37 0.45 -0.73 0.81
N GLY A 38 1.67 -0.75 0.26
CA GLY A 38 1.94 -1.23 -1.10
C GLY A 38 1.53 -2.69 -1.29
N GLU A 39 1.91 -3.56 -0.35
CA GLU A 39 1.57 -4.98 -0.37
C GLU A 39 0.06 -5.21 -0.28
N ALA A 40 -0.67 -4.42 0.52
CA ALA A 40 -2.13 -4.51 0.57
C ALA A 40 -2.79 -4.20 -0.78
N HIS A 41 -2.28 -3.20 -1.52
CA HIS A 41 -2.79 -2.87 -2.86
C HIS A 41 -2.38 -3.91 -3.91
N LEU A 42 -1.16 -4.44 -3.83
CA LEU A 42 -0.73 -5.58 -4.64
C LEU A 42 -1.60 -6.82 -4.42
N ALA A 43 -1.97 -7.11 -3.17
CA ALA A 43 -2.87 -8.21 -2.82
C ALA A 43 -4.27 -8.01 -3.42
N LEU A 44 -4.83 -6.80 -3.31
CA LEU A 44 -6.13 -6.46 -3.90
C LEU A 44 -6.09 -6.50 -5.44
N ALA A 45 -4.95 -6.17 -6.05
CA ALA A 45 -4.70 -6.32 -7.49
C ALA A 45 -4.34 -7.76 -7.92
N GLY A 46 -4.33 -8.73 -6.99
CA GLY A 46 -4.10 -10.14 -7.26
C GLY A 46 -2.63 -10.52 -7.54
N LYS A 47 -1.66 -9.69 -7.14
CA LYS A 47 -0.23 -9.90 -7.38
C LYS A 47 0.64 -9.63 -6.13
N PRO A 48 0.33 -10.22 -4.96
CA PRO A 48 1.14 -10.00 -3.76
C PRO A 48 2.54 -10.60 -3.92
N LEU A 49 3.54 -9.94 -3.35
CA LEU A 49 4.94 -10.39 -3.35
C LEU A 49 5.33 -10.99 -2.00
N HIS A 50 4.77 -10.45 -0.92
CA HIS A 50 5.03 -10.87 0.46
C HIS A 50 3.73 -11.41 1.08
N SER A 51 3.25 -12.53 0.54
CA SER A 51 2.14 -13.27 1.15
C SER A 51 2.68 -14.24 2.20
N HIS A 52 2.16 -14.15 3.43
CA HIS A 52 2.21 -15.29 4.34
C HIS A 52 1.02 -16.21 4.03
N ALA A 53 1.30 -17.51 3.90
CA ALA A 53 0.28 -18.57 3.80
C ALA A 53 -0.45 -18.77 5.14
#